data_AF-A0A3L8B3K6-F1
#
_entry.id   AF-A0A3L8B3K6-F1
#
_cell.length_a   1.000
_cell.length_b   1.000
_cell.length_c   1.000
_cell.angle_alpha   90.00
_cell.angle_beta   90.00
_cell.angle_gamma   90.00
#
_symmetry.space_group_name_H-M   'P 1'
#
loop_
_entity.id
_entity.type
_entity.pdbx_description
1 polymer ?
#
loop_
_entity_poly.entity_id
_entity_poly.type
_entity_poly.pdbx_seq_one_letter_code
_entity_poly.pdbx_strand_id
1 'polypeptide(L)'
;MDIITGGEGNDILSGYRITVGEDNSVTRYPSYDNDQDTFVFNLGDDNDIIYEYEVSLSNRALLQFGAGITPIGVTATQVGEDLVLTVSASDSVRVKDWFNSANYRLGQIQFDGLPAQDATTFVATLLNPPD
;
A
#
# COMPACT_ATOMS: atom_id res chain seq x y z
N MET A 1 -10.55 -10.73 7.70
CA MET A 1 -10.25 -10.12 6.40
C MET A 1 -11.06 -8.87 6.41
N ASP A 2 -10.38 -7.75 6.47
CA ASP A 2 -11.04 -6.46 6.49
C ASP A 2 -10.88 -5.77 5.13
N ILE A 3 -11.88 -4.98 4.78
CA ILE A 3 -11.81 -4.04 3.66
C ILE A 3 -11.64 -2.66 4.28
N ILE A 4 -10.55 -2.00 3.95
CA ILE A 4 -10.12 -0.74 4.55
C ILE A 4 -10.09 0.31 3.46
N THR A 5 -10.80 1.41 3.71
CA THR A 5 -10.92 2.54 2.77
C THR A 5 -10.81 3.82 3.59
N GLY A 6 -9.94 4.73 3.17
CA GLY A 6 -9.85 6.08 3.74
C GLY A 6 -10.99 6.97 3.26
N GLY A 7 -11.16 7.00 1.93
CA GLY A 7 -12.14 7.85 1.27
C GLY A 7 -11.46 9.13 0.77
N GLU A 8 -12.22 10.22 0.68
CA GLU A 8 -11.64 11.52 0.30
C GLU A 8 -10.78 12.10 1.42
N GLY A 9 -9.62 12.66 1.05
CA GLY A 9 -8.68 13.30 1.96
C GLY A 9 -7.45 12.43 2.25
N ASN A 10 -6.46 13.00 2.95
CA ASN A 10 -5.24 12.26 3.29
C ASN A 10 -5.48 11.36 4.51
N ASP A 11 -5.48 10.05 4.32
CA ASP A 11 -5.73 9.09 5.40
C ASP A 11 -4.50 8.31 5.85
N ILE A 12 -4.58 7.79 7.08
CA ILE A 12 -3.64 6.80 7.63
C ILE A 12 -4.39 5.48 7.77
N LEU A 13 -3.98 4.49 6.99
CA LEU A 13 -4.63 3.19 6.90
C LEU A 13 -3.73 2.09 7.50
N SER A 14 -4.34 1.18 8.25
CA SER A 14 -3.67 -0.03 8.76
C SER A 14 -4.71 -1.12 9.02
N GLY A 15 -4.37 -2.37 8.67
CA GLY A 15 -5.18 -3.55 8.99
C GLY A 15 -5.03 -4.02 10.43
N TYR A 16 -4.10 -3.42 11.18
CA TYR A 16 -3.85 -3.75 12.57
C TYR A 16 -3.71 -2.49 13.41
N ARG A 17 -3.53 -2.70 14.72
CA ARG A 17 -3.39 -1.60 15.66
C ARG A 17 -2.12 -0.80 15.37
N ILE A 18 -2.29 0.51 15.20
CA ILE A 18 -1.20 1.49 15.27
C ILE A 18 -1.46 2.49 16.39
N THR A 19 -0.45 3.26 16.76
CA THR A 19 -0.60 4.44 17.62
C THR A 19 0.18 5.58 17.02
N VAL A 20 -0.48 6.73 16.86
CA VAL A 20 0.13 7.96 16.36
C VAL A 20 0.43 8.85 17.57
N GLY A 21 1.71 9.17 17.78
CA GLY A 21 2.16 10.09 18.82
C GLY A 21 1.89 11.55 18.47
N GLU A 22 2.00 12.43 19.46
CA GLU A 22 1.83 13.88 19.28
C GLU A 22 2.88 14.51 18.34
N ASP A 23 3.99 13.81 18.11
CA ASP A 23 5.07 14.17 17.18
C ASP A 23 4.90 13.53 15.79
N ASN A 24 3.73 12.97 15.49
CA ASN A 24 3.42 12.17 14.30
C ASN A 24 4.26 10.89 14.16
N SER A 25 4.96 10.44 15.21
CA SER A 25 5.55 9.11 15.20
C SER A 25 4.45 8.05 15.18
N VAL A 26 4.66 6.96 14.42
CA VAL A 26 3.71 5.86 14.36
C VAL A 26 4.33 4.60 14.91
N THR A 27 3.77 4.10 16.00
CA THR A 27 4.11 2.79 16.57
C THR A 27 3.22 1.74 15.92
N ARG A 28 3.85 0.76 15.27
CA ARG A 28 3.18 -0.42 14.72
C ARG A 28 3.22 -1.55 15.73
N TYR A 29 2.11 -2.27 15.87
CA TYR A 29 2.07 -3.49 16.68
C TYR A 29 2.05 -4.71 15.74
N PRO A 30 2.70 -5.83 16.11
CA PRO A 30 2.60 -7.06 15.33
C PRO A 30 1.16 -7.47 15.07
N SER A 31 0.80 -7.66 13.79
CA SER A 31 -0.37 -8.44 13.43
C SER A 31 -0.06 -9.92 13.62
N TYR A 32 -0.95 -10.62 14.32
CA TYR A 32 -0.99 -12.08 14.38
C TYR A 32 -2.25 -12.61 13.69
N ASP A 33 -2.97 -11.72 13.00
CA ASP A 33 -4.07 -12.13 12.16
C ASP A 33 -3.52 -12.96 10.99
N ASN A 34 -4.30 -13.95 10.57
CA ASN A 34 -3.99 -14.75 9.39
C ASN A 34 -4.89 -14.35 8.22
N ASP A 35 -5.73 -13.35 8.38
CA ASP A 35 -6.58 -12.86 7.32
C ASP A 35 -5.82 -11.89 6.41
N GLN A 36 -6.05 -11.99 5.10
CA GLN A 36 -5.50 -11.05 4.13
C GLN A 36 -6.40 -9.81 4.09
N ASP A 37 -5.92 -8.69 4.61
CA ASP A 37 -6.64 -7.41 4.52
C ASP A 37 -6.56 -6.80 3.12
N THR A 38 -7.59 -6.04 2.75
CA THR A 38 -7.68 -5.32 1.47
C THR A 38 -7.76 -3.82 1.71
N PHE A 39 -6.73 -3.09 1.30
CA PHE A 39 -6.74 -1.64 1.22
C PHE A 39 -7.29 -1.23 -0.14
N VAL A 40 -8.30 -0.35 -0.16
CA VAL A 40 -8.90 0.16 -1.39
C VAL A 40 -8.46 1.60 -1.59
N PHE A 41 -7.95 1.91 -2.78
CA PHE A 41 -7.56 3.26 -3.18
C PHE A 41 -8.21 3.65 -4.52
N ASN A 42 -8.86 4.81 -4.56
CA ASN A 42 -9.57 5.35 -5.71
C ASN A 42 -8.99 6.70 -6.16
N LEU A 43 -9.36 7.13 -7.37
CA LEU A 43 -9.11 8.51 -7.78
C LEU A 43 -9.93 9.46 -6.92
N GLY A 44 -9.30 10.53 -6.43
CA GLY A 44 -9.91 11.48 -5.48
C GLY A 44 -9.65 11.17 -4.01
N ASP A 45 -8.95 10.08 -3.68
CA ASP A 45 -8.57 9.73 -2.30
C ASP A 45 -7.30 10.50 -1.83
N ASP A 46 -6.84 11.52 -2.57
CA ASP A 46 -5.66 12.33 -2.25
C ASP A 46 -4.41 11.50 -1.89
N ASN A 47 -3.74 11.75 -0.75
CA ASN A 47 -2.42 11.21 -0.43
C ASN A 47 -2.45 10.34 0.84
N ASP A 48 -2.76 9.08 0.64
CA ASP A 48 -2.90 8.08 1.70
C ASP A 48 -1.57 7.48 2.15
N ILE A 49 -1.53 7.06 3.41
CA ILE A 49 -0.40 6.35 4.01
C ILE A 49 -0.86 5.00 4.56
N ILE A 50 -0.31 3.92 4.02
CA ILE A 50 -0.50 2.56 4.51
C ILE A 50 0.63 2.18 5.46
N TYR A 51 0.24 1.75 6.66
CA TYR A 51 1.09 1.12 7.65
C TYR A 51 0.86 -0.38 7.65
N GLU A 52 1.78 -1.10 7.00
CA GLU A 52 1.80 -2.57 6.90
C GLU A 52 2.88 -3.15 7.84
N TYR A 53 2.59 -4.27 8.50
CA TYR A 53 3.55 -5.08 9.26
C TYR A 53 2.97 -6.47 9.53
N GLU A 54 3.41 -7.43 8.71
CA GLU A 54 3.05 -8.83 8.86
C GLU A 54 4.16 -9.65 9.49
N VAL A 55 3.88 -10.39 10.56
CA VAL A 55 4.84 -11.35 11.14
C VAL A 55 4.98 -12.58 10.25
N SER A 56 3.87 -13.01 9.64
CA SER A 56 3.83 -14.14 8.70
C SER A 56 3.67 -13.64 7.26
N LEU A 57 4.56 -14.05 6.36
CA LEU A 57 4.49 -13.65 4.96
C LEU A 57 3.48 -14.47 4.13
N SER A 58 2.71 -15.38 4.76
CA SER A 58 1.79 -16.26 4.07
C SER A 58 0.49 -15.58 3.61
N ASN A 59 -0.01 -14.58 4.35
CA ASN A 59 -1.32 -13.95 4.12
C ASN A 59 -1.19 -12.43 4.14
N ARG A 60 -0.41 -11.89 3.20
CA ARG A 60 -0.08 -10.47 3.17
C ARG A 60 -1.16 -9.65 2.48
N ALA A 61 -1.35 -8.43 2.95
CA ALA A 61 -2.39 -7.54 2.47
C ALA A 61 -2.37 -7.27 0.95
N LEU A 62 -3.56 -6.99 0.43
CA LEU A 62 -3.84 -6.59 -0.94
C LEU A 62 -4.09 -5.08 -1.00
N LEU A 63 -3.45 -4.39 -1.95
CA LEU A 63 -3.90 -3.06 -2.38
C LEU A 63 -4.73 -3.19 -3.65
N GLN A 64 -5.99 -2.81 -3.57
CA GLN A 64 -6.95 -2.81 -4.68
C GLN A 64 -7.15 -1.38 -5.17
N PHE A 65 -6.76 -1.13 -6.42
CA PHE A 65 -7.03 0.11 -7.11
C PHE A 65 -8.43 0.10 -7.73
N GLY A 66 -9.17 1.19 -7.51
CA GLY A 66 -10.49 1.42 -8.08
C GLY A 66 -10.49 1.70 -9.59
N ALA A 67 -11.69 1.87 -10.14
CA ALA A 67 -11.90 2.12 -11.56
C ALA A 67 -11.15 3.37 -12.05
N GLY A 68 -10.61 3.29 -13.26
CA GLY A 68 -9.84 4.37 -13.89
C GLY A 68 -8.35 4.40 -13.54
N ILE A 69 -7.93 3.68 -12.50
CA ILE A 69 -6.51 3.46 -12.20
C ILE A 69 -6.07 2.19 -12.95
N THR A 70 -5.06 2.32 -13.81
CA THR A 70 -4.54 1.20 -14.62
C THR A 70 -3.06 1.00 -14.34
N PRO A 71 -2.50 -0.21 -14.57
CA PRO A 71 -1.08 -0.47 -14.32
C PRO A 71 -0.12 0.53 -14.99
N ILE A 72 -0.45 0.98 -16.21
CA ILE A 72 0.36 1.93 -16.99
C ILE A 72 0.25 3.36 -16.43
N GLY A 73 -0.86 3.68 -15.76
CA GLY A 73 -1.07 4.98 -15.12
C GLY A 73 -0.40 5.10 -13.75
N VAL A 74 0.18 4.03 -13.21
CA VAL A 74 0.87 4.05 -11.92
C VAL A 74 2.37 4.22 -12.13
N THR A 75 2.95 5.13 -11.35
CA THR A 75 4.41 5.27 -11.23
C THR A 75 4.83 4.98 -9.80
N ALA A 76 6.05 4.46 -9.62
CA ALA A 76 6.62 4.17 -8.32
C ALA A 76 7.84 5.07 -8.06
N THR A 77 7.96 5.58 -6.85
CA THR A 77 9.14 6.31 -6.37
C THR A 77 9.54 5.81 -4.99
N GLN A 78 10.83 5.63 -4.77
CA GLN A 78 11.39 5.40 -3.45
C GLN A 78 11.66 6.75 -2.75
N VAL A 79 11.07 6.97 -1.58
CA VAL A 79 11.29 8.14 -0.74
C VAL A 79 11.82 7.69 0.62
N GLY A 80 13.13 7.74 0.80
CA GLY A 80 13.76 7.13 1.98
C GLY A 80 13.55 5.60 1.97
N GLU A 81 12.90 5.09 3.02
CA GLU A 81 12.50 3.67 3.11
C GLU A 81 11.07 3.40 2.62
N ASP A 82 10.34 4.43 2.21
CA ASP A 82 8.94 4.34 1.80
C ASP A 82 8.82 4.12 0.29
N LEU A 83 7.80 3.34 -0.09
CA LEU A 83 7.30 3.28 -1.46
C LEU A 83 6.18 4.30 -1.62
N VAL A 84 6.23 5.10 -2.69
CA VAL A 84 5.12 5.96 -3.11
C VAL A 84 4.65 5.49 -4.49
N LEU A 85 3.38 5.12 -4.59
CA LEU A 85 2.69 4.84 -5.83
C LEU A 85 1.83 6.05 -6.20
N THR A 86 2.21 6.76 -7.26
CA THR A 86 1.46 7.92 -7.77
C THR A 86 0.58 7.48 -8.93
N VAL A 87 -0.72 7.80 -8.85
CA VAL A 87 -1.71 7.42 -9.87
C VAL A 87 -2.29 8.61 -10.62
N SER A 88 -2.16 9.82 -10.06
CA SER A 88 -2.54 11.09 -10.70
C SER A 88 -1.66 12.23 -10.19
N ALA A 89 -1.93 13.47 -10.60
CA ALA A 89 -1.20 14.64 -10.11
C ALA A 89 -1.51 14.99 -8.65
N SER A 90 -2.66 14.55 -8.13
CA SER A 90 -3.12 14.79 -6.75
C SER A 90 -3.10 13.52 -5.89
N ASP A 91 -3.14 12.35 -6.52
CA ASP A 91 -3.46 11.11 -5.84
C ASP A 91 -2.27 10.17 -5.75
N SER A 92 -1.94 9.74 -4.53
CA SER A 92 -0.88 8.78 -4.26
C SER A 92 -1.16 7.93 -3.03
N VAL A 93 -0.60 6.72 -3.03
CA VAL A 93 -0.57 5.86 -1.84
C VAL A 93 0.87 5.59 -1.45
N ARG A 94 1.22 5.93 -0.21
CA ARG A 94 2.54 5.67 0.38
C ARG A 94 2.48 4.44 1.27
N VAL A 95 3.27 3.42 0.95
CA VAL A 95 3.48 2.27 1.85
C VAL A 95 4.74 2.49 2.65
N LYS A 96 4.58 2.66 3.97
CA LYS A 96 5.69 3.03 4.84
C LYS A 96 6.65 1.86 5.06
N ASP A 97 7.95 2.16 5.01
CA ASP A 97 9.06 1.26 5.29
C ASP A 97 9.15 0.04 4.36
N TRP A 98 8.53 0.11 3.18
CA TRP A 98 8.54 -0.92 2.14
C TRP A 98 9.95 -1.47 1.83
N PHE A 99 10.94 -0.58 1.78
CA PHE A 99 12.32 -0.94 1.45
C PHE A 99 13.14 -1.38 2.67
N ASN A 100 12.62 -1.23 3.89
CA ASN A 100 13.32 -1.62 5.12
C ASN A 100 13.32 -3.14 5.33
N SER A 101 12.16 -3.78 5.21
CA SER A 101 12.01 -5.24 5.38
C SER A 101 10.84 -5.76 4.56
N ALA A 102 10.89 -7.06 4.23
CA ALA A 102 9.77 -7.74 3.61
C ALA A 102 8.50 -7.71 4.49
N ASN A 103 8.60 -7.62 5.81
CA ASN A 103 7.43 -7.54 6.70
C ASN A 103 6.56 -6.29 6.47
N TYR A 104 7.12 -5.22 5.91
CA TYR A 104 6.42 -3.93 5.69
C TYR A 104 5.80 -3.79 4.29
N ARG A 105 5.95 -4.79 3.42
CA ARG A 105 5.39 -4.69 2.05
C ARG A 105 3.99 -5.28 2.00
N LEU A 106 3.22 -4.83 1.02
CA LEU A 106 2.01 -5.51 0.60
C LEU A 106 2.37 -6.85 -0.06
N GLY A 107 1.46 -7.81 -0.02
CA GLY A 107 1.59 -9.07 -0.74
C GLY A 107 1.18 -8.93 -2.19
N GLN A 108 0.04 -8.30 -2.42
CA GLN A 108 -0.59 -8.24 -3.72
C GLN A 108 -1.03 -6.83 -4.08
N ILE A 109 -1.10 -6.58 -5.38
CA ILE A 109 -1.75 -5.40 -5.96
C ILE A 109 -2.77 -5.90 -6.98
N GLN A 110 -3.95 -5.30 -6.98
CA GLN A 110 -5.01 -5.58 -7.95
C GLN A 110 -5.50 -4.28 -8.57
N PHE A 111 -5.78 -4.34 -9.87
CA PHE A 111 -6.41 -3.26 -10.61
C PHE A 111 -7.81 -3.70 -11.03
N ASP A 112 -8.69 -2.72 -11.23
CA ASP A 112 -10.07 -2.99 -11.65
C ASP A 112 -10.13 -3.89 -12.89
N GLY A 113 -10.94 -4.95 -12.80
CA GLY A 113 -11.10 -5.96 -13.85
C GLY A 113 -9.88 -6.86 -14.13
N LEU A 114 -8.76 -6.71 -13.41
CA LEU A 114 -7.56 -7.54 -13.56
C LEU A 114 -7.36 -8.50 -12.37
N PRO A 115 -6.73 -9.67 -12.57
CA PRO A 115 -6.31 -10.52 -11.48
C PRO A 115 -5.28 -9.82 -10.57
N ALA A 116 -5.30 -10.14 -9.27
CA ALA A 116 -4.26 -9.72 -8.36
C ALA A 116 -2.89 -10.28 -8.77
N GLN A 117 -1.84 -9.49 -8.61
CA GLN A 117 -0.46 -9.83 -8.92
C GLN A 117 0.45 -9.57 -7.72
N ASP A 118 1.63 -10.20 -7.70
CA ASP A 118 2.61 -10.00 -6.64
C ASP A 118 3.09 -8.54 -6.59
N ALA A 119 2.90 -7.90 -5.43
CA ALA A 119 3.17 -6.48 -5.27
C ALA A 119 4.68 -6.17 -5.38
N THR A 120 5.54 -7.07 -4.88
CA THR A 120 6.99 -6.89 -4.93
C THR A 120 7.49 -6.89 -6.38
N THR A 121 7.01 -7.84 -7.19
CA THR A 121 7.34 -7.98 -8.59
C THR A 121 6.83 -6.78 -9.39
N PHE A 122 5.57 -6.38 -9.19
CA PHE A 122 5.01 -5.21 -9.87
C PHE A 122 5.82 -3.94 -9.58
N VAL A 123 6.10 -3.65 -8.31
CA VAL A 123 6.88 -2.48 -7.91
C VAL A 123 8.30 -2.52 -8.49
N ALA A 124 8.93 -3.71 -8.54
CA ALA A 124 10.26 -3.85 -9.15
C ALA A 124 10.26 -3.48 -10.64
N THR A 125 9.19 -3.80 -11.39
CA THR A 125 9.07 -3.41 -12.81
C THR A 125 8.91 -1.91 -13.01
N LEU A 126 8.29 -1.21 -12.06
CA LEU A 126 8.12 0.24 -12.10
C LEU A 126 9.42 0.98 -11.76
N LEU A 127 10.18 0.47 -10.78
CA LEU A 127 11.43 1.09 -10.33
C LEU A 127 12.62 0.75 -11.23
N ASN A 128 12.59 -0.41 -11.89
CA ASN A 128 13.64 -0.90 -12.77
C ASN A 128 13.01 -1.35 -14.10
N PRO A 129 12.51 -0.41 -14.93
CA PRO A 129 11.92 -0.75 -16.21
C PRO A 129 12.99 -1.41 -17.10
N PRO A 130 12.63 -2.44 -17.90
CA PRO A 130 13.56 -3.01 -18.87
C PRO A 130 13.98 -1.95 -19.89
N ASP A 131 15.27 -1.95 -20.25
CA ASP A 131 15.87 -1.11 -21.30
C ASP A 131 15.22 -1.34 -22.68
#